data_AF-A0A838JFK7-F1
#
_entry.id   AF-A0A838JFK7-F1
#
_cell.length_a   1.000
_cell.length_b   1.000
_cell.length_c   1.000
_cell.angle_alpha   90.00
_cell.angle_beta   90.00
_cell.angle_gamma   90.00
#
_symmetry.space_group_name_H-M   'P 1'
#
loop_
_entity.id
_entity.type
_entity.pdbx_description
1 polymer ?
#
loop_
_entity_poly.entity_id
_entity_poly.type
_entity_poly.pdbx_seq_one_letter_code
_entity_poly.pdbx_strand_id
1 'polypeptide(L)'
;MSKKQTSRRDRKPDDTPSTAKQLTAALAALGKYAGDNSDAEHVAESARLGGMDAYQMSLANALLGIAEIDAMLADGSGVTVEQMHMAHQQALISAGVEDDPGKLLHFLQWRALRVAGPLRVIAQNREVGPLPLAAAHAAEGLQRIVGVCAEGQNQGYVSPETPGRMKADLKAAREALTNARDNLDIMLNMLKQTEDLFK
;
A
#
# COMPACT_ATOMS: atom_id res chain seq x y z
N MET A 1 7.59 23.76 -33.50
CA MET A 1 6.74 22.99 -32.57
C MET A 1 7.63 22.41 -31.48
N SER A 2 7.68 23.07 -30.33
CA SER A 2 8.57 22.70 -29.21
C SER A 2 7.77 21.95 -28.14
N LYS A 3 8.23 20.77 -27.76
CA LYS A 3 7.67 19.95 -26.68
C LYS A 3 7.78 20.74 -25.37
N LYS A 4 6.64 21.15 -24.80
CA LYS A 4 6.61 21.62 -23.41
C LYS A 4 6.82 20.41 -22.50
N GLN A 5 8.09 20.23 -22.11
CA GLN A 5 8.50 19.50 -20.93
C GLN A 5 7.74 20.11 -19.74
N THR A 6 6.81 19.36 -19.16
CA THR A 6 6.20 19.72 -17.87
C THR A 6 7.32 19.79 -16.85
N SER A 7 7.77 21.00 -16.55
CA SER A 7 8.84 21.23 -15.58
C SER A 7 8.32 20.83 -14.20
N ARG A 8 9.23 20.38 -13.32
CA ARG A 8 9.01 20.11 -11.88
C ARG A 8 8.32 21.25 -11.07
N ARG A 9 7.97 22.38 -11.70
CA ARG A 9 7.40 23.58 -11.06
C ARG A 9 5.91 23.55 -10.77
N ASP A 10 5.17 22.52 -11.20
CA ASP A 10 3.72 22.43 -10.95
C ASP A 10 3.33 21.48 -9.79
N ARG A 11 4.31 20.94 -9.03
CA ARG A 11 4.00 20.20 -7.80
C ARG A 11 3.71 21.20 -6.68
N LYS A 12 2.60 21.01 -5.97
CA LYS A 12 2.42 21.65 -4.66
C LYS A 12 3.63 21.28 -3.78
N PRO A 13 4.12 22.16 -2.90
CA PRO A 13 5.29 21.89 -2.05
C PRO A 13 5.26 20.54 -1.32
N ASP A 14 4.07 20.01 -1.01
CA ASP A 14 3.85 18.75 -0.30
C ASP A 14 3.92 17.46 -1.15
N ASP A 15 4.03 17.53 -2.49
CA ASP A 15 4.03 16.32 -3.33
C ASP A 15 5.45 15.78 -3.64
N THR A 16 6.47 16.26 -2.92
CA THR A 16 7.86 15.78 -3.07
C THR A 16 8.21 14.87 -1.88
N PRO A 17 8.66 13.62 -2.12
CA PRO A 17 9.12 12.76 -1.04
C PRO A 17 10.22 13.41 -0.21
N SER A 18 10.22 13.12 1.09
CA SER A 18 11.30 13.55 1.99
C SER A 18 12.66 13.03 1.51
N THR A 19 13.70 13.84 1.71
CA THR A 19 15.08 13.46 1.40
C THR A 19 15.57 12.32 2.29
N ALA A 20 16.61 11.60 1.85
CA ALA A 20 17.25 10.54 2.66
C ALA A 20 17.66 11.06 4.05
N LYS A 21 18.18 12.29 4.13
CA LYS A 21 18.60 12.94 5.38
C LYS A 21 17.43 13.20 6.33
N GLN A 22 16.28 13.62 5.81
CA GLN A 22 15.06 13.83 6.60
C GLN A 22 14.49 12.50 7.10
N LEU A 23 14.45 11.48 6.24
CA LEU A 23 13.91 10.16 6.59
C LEU A 23 14.78 9.45 7.65
N THR A 24 16.10 9.48 7.49
CA THR A 24 17.04 8.91 8.47
C THR A 24 17.04 9.68 9.79
N ALA A 25 16.89 11.01 9.77
CA ALA A 25 16.71 11.80 10.99
C ALA A 25 15.43 11.39 11.75
N ALA A 26 14.32 11.15 11.04
CA ALA A 26 13.08 10.66 11.65
C ALA A 26 13.26 9.25 12.23
N LEU A 27 13.89 8.34 11.50
CA LEU A 27 14.21 7.00 12.00
C LEU A 27 15.14 7.03 13.23
N ALA A 28 16.11 7.95 13.25
CA ALA A 28 17.00 8.16 14.40
C ALA A 28 16.24 8.70 15.62
N ALA A 29 15.31 9.63 15.42
CA ALA A 29 14.45 10.14 16.48
C ALA A 29 13.56 9.06 17.12
N LEU A 30 13.18 8.03 16.35
CA LEU A 30 12.47 6.84 16.83
C LEU A 30 13.40 5.76 17.42
N GLY A 31 14.72 6.01 17.45
CA GLY A 31 15.72 5.04 17.91
C GLY A 31 15.87 3.82 17.00
N LYS A 32 15.48 3.94 15.72
CA LYS A 32 15.50 2.85 14.73
C LYS A 32 16.59 3.00 13.66
N TYR A 33 17.43 4.02 13.77
CA TYR A 33 18.58 4.25 12.90
C TYR A 33 19.87 4.37 13.73
N ALA A 34 20.89 3.61 13.35
CA ALA A 34 22.19 3.58 14.03
C ALA A 34 23.33 4.15 13.17
N GLY A 35 23.04 4.59 11.94
CA GLY A 35 24.01 5.23 11.06
C GLY A 35 24.27 6.69 11.45
N ASP A 36 25.30 7.28 10.86
CA ASP A 36 25.78 8.62 11.17
C ASP A 36 24.94 9.73 10.50
N ASN A 37 24.04 9.37 9.57
CA ASN A 37 23.23 10.30 8.79
C ASN A 37 24.11 11.31 8.03
N SER A 38 25.19 10.79 7.44
CA SER A 38 26.15 11.58 6.68
C SER A 38 25.88 11.52 5.18
N ASP A 39 26.27 12.56 4.45
CA ASP A 39 26.13 12.57 2.98
C ASP A 39 26.92 11.42 2.33
N ALA A 40 28.09 11.08 2.89
CA ALA A 40 28.92 9.97 2.41
C ALA A 40 28.22 8.61 2.57
N GLU A 41 27.57 8.40 3.71
CA GLU A 41 26.76 7.20 3.96
C GLU A 41 25.60 7.10 2.98
N HIS A 42 24.85 8.19 2.77
CA HIS A 42 23.74 8.19 1.81
C HIS A 42 24.19 7.93 0.37
N VAL A 43 25.36 8.46 -0.04
CA VAL A 43 25.93 8.19 -1.35
C VAL A 43 26.28 6.70 -1.48
N ALA A 44 26.97 6.14 -0.49
CA ALA A 44 27.34 4.72 -0.48
C ALA A 44 26.12 3.79 -0.52
N GLU A 45 25.11 4.07 0.31
CA GLU A 45 23.92 3.24 0.41
C GLU A 45 23.02 3.38 -0.81
N SER A 46 22.92 4.58 -1.38
CA SER A 46 22.23 4.78 -2.65
C SER A 46 22.88 3.99 -3.78
N ALA A 47 24.21 3.91 -3.84
CA ALA A 47 24.91 3.10 -4.83
C ALA A 47 24.62 1.60 -4.62
N ARG A 48 24.61 1.12 -3.38
CA ARG A 48 24.32 -0.28 -3.04
C ARG A 48 22.90 -0.72 -3.46
N LEU A 49 21.93 0.19 -3.33
CA LEU A 49 20.51 -0.06 -3.62
C LEU A 49 20.08 0.27 -5.06
N GLY A 50 21.02 0.65 -5.93
CA GLY A 50 20.75 0.93 -7.34
C GLY A 50 20.23 2.34 -7.64
N GLY A 51 20.38 3.28 -6.70
CA GLY A 51 20.12 4.70 -6.90
C GLY A 51 19.48 5.39 -5.68
N MET A 52 19.48 6.73 -5.70
CA MET A 52 18.92 7.55 -4.62
C MET A 52 17.41 7.34 -4.46
N ASP A 53 16.67 7.17 -5.56
CA ASP A 53 15.21 6.95 -5.51
C ASP A 53 14.86 5.63 -4.81
N ALA A 54 15.59 4.55 -5.11
CA ALA A 54 15.40 3.25 -4.47
C ALA A 54 15.76 3.30 -2.97
N TYR A 55 16.84 4.01 -2.63
CA TYR A 55 17.24 4.21 -1.25
C TYR A 55 16.22 5.04 -0.45
N GLN A 56 15.75 6.16 -1.00
CA GLN A 56 14.71 6.99 -0.37
C GLN A 56 13.40 6.20 -0.20
N MET A 57 13.00 5.44 -1.22
CA MET A 57 11.85 4.54 -1.12
C MET A 57 12.04 3.53 0.01
N SER A 58 13.22 2.91 0.14
CA SER A 58 13.51 1.97 1.21
C SER A 58 13.40 2.61 2.61
N LEU A 59 13.98 3.80 2.79
CA LEU A 59 13.91 4.54 4.05
C LEU A 59 12.48 4.96 4.41
N ALA A 60 11.71 5.46 3.43
CA ALA A 60 10.32 5.84 3.64
C ALA A 60 9.46 4.62 4.03
N ASN A 61 9.71 3.46 3.42
CA ASN A 61 9.02 2.21 3.75
C ASN A 61 9.41 1.68 5.14
N ALA A 62 10.67 1.86 5.56
CA ALA A 62 11.09 1.51 6.91
C ALA A 62 10.36 2.38 7.95
N LEU A 63 10.32 3.71 7.73
CA LEU A 63 9.64 4.64 8.64
C LEU A 63 8.13 4.35 8.72
N LEU A 64 7.50 4.10 7.58
CA LEU A 64 6.11 3.68 7.52
C LEU A 64 5.86 2.42 8.35
N GLY A 65 6.65 1.35 8.15
CA GLY A 65 6.45 0.09 8.86
C GLY A 65 6.60 0.24 10.38
N ILE A 66 7.52 1.10 10.85
CA ILE A 66 7.66 1.43 12.27
C ILE A 66 6.39 2.12 12.79
N ALA A 67 5.92 3.16 12.09
CA ALA A 67 4.72 3.89 12.49
C ALA A 67 3.46 3.02 12.44
N GLU A 68 3.34 2.12 11.46
CA GLU A 68 2.23 1.17 11.34
C GLU A 68 2.20 0.18 12.52
N ILE A 69 3.36 -0.31 12.97
CA ILE A 69 3.44 -1.18 14.15
C ILE A 69 3.10 -0.41 15.42
N ASP A 70 3.60 0.80 15.61
CA ASP A 70 3.27 1.62 16.77
C ASP A 70 1.76 1.92 16.82
N ALA A 71 1.14 2.23 15.67
CA ALA A 71 -0.32 2.42 15.56
C ALA A 71 -1.09 1.13 15.89
N MET A 72 -0.69 -0.01 15.32
CA MET A 72 -1.31 -1.32 15.61
C MET A 72 -1.26 -1.66 17.10
N LEU A 73 -0.14 -1.37 17.78
CA LEU A 73 0.00 -1.60 19.22
C LEU A 73 -0.85 -0.62 20.04
N ALA A 74 -0.98 0.63 19.60
CA ALA A 74 -1.83 1.63 20.24
C ALA A 74 -3.33 1.29 20.10
N ASP A 75 -3.76 0.77 18.95
CA ASP A 75 -5.16 0.40 18.69
C ASP A 75 -5.65 -0.73 19.60
N GLY A 76 -4.75 -1.58 20.10
CA GLY A 76 -5.07 -2.70 20.99
C GLY A 76 -5.48 -2.31 22.42
N SER A 77 -5.43 -1.02 22.79
CA SER A 77 -5.49 -0.56 24.19
C SER A 77 -6.90 -0.26 24.73
N GLY A 78 -7.90 -1.11 24.49
CA GLY A 78 -9.23 -0.97 25.10
C GLY A 78 -10.00 0.30 24.69
N VAL A 79 -9.70 0.84 23.50
CA VAL A 79 -10.36 2.01 22.92
C VAL A 79 -11.76 1.67 22.39
N THR A 80 -12.65 2.65 22.34
CA THR A 80 -13.98 2.48 21.74
C THR A 80 -13.90 2.48 20.20
N VAL A 81 -14.96 1.98 19.55
CA VAL A 81 -15.08 2.01 18.08
C VAL A 81 -15.00 3.44 17.53
N GLU A 82 -15.57 4.42 18.23
CA GLU A 82 -15.53 5.83 17.84
C GLU A 82 -14.11 6.41 17.94
N GLN A 83 -13.39 6.12 19.03
CA GLN A 83 -12.00 6.55 19.19
C GLN A 83 -11.10 5.95 18.11
N MET A 84 -11.30 4.67 17.78
CA MET A 84 -10.59 4.00 16.68
C MET A 84 -10.90 4.66 15.33
N HIS A 85 -12.17 5.01 15.08
CA HIS A 85 -12.54 5.74 13.87
C HIS A 85 -11.83 7.09 13.77
N MET A 86 -11.80 7.87 14.85
CA MET A 86 -11.09 9.15 14.89
C MET A 86 -9.58 8.99 14.67
N ALA A 87 -8.96 7.96 15.25
CA ALA A 87 -7.55 7.65 15.02
C ALA A 87 -7.26 7.30 13.55
N HIS A 88 -8.12 6.50 12.92
CA HIS A 88 -8.02 6.19 11.50
C HIS A 88 -8.20 7.44 10.62
N GLN A 89 -9.13 8.33 10.97
CA GLN A 89 -9.33 9.60 10.25
C GLN A 89 -8.08 10.50 10.39
N GLN A 90 -7.47 10.55 11.57
CA GLN A 90 -6.24 11.31 11.79
C GLN A 90 -5.11 10.86 10.85
N ALA A 91 -5.01 9.57 10.53
CA ALA A 91 -4.04 9.09 9.56
C ALA A 91 -4.28 9.66 8.14
N LEU A 92 -5.54 9.85 7.73
CA LEU A 92 -5.88 10.48 6.44
C LEU A 92 -5.58 11.98 6.43
N ILE A 93 -5.87 12.66 7.54
CA ILE A 93 -5.52 14.08 7.75
C ILE A 93 -4.00 14.27 7.67
N SER A 94 -3.25 13.46 8.43
CA SER A 94 -1.79 13.54 8.48
C SER A 94 -1.13 13.18 7.15
N ALA A 95 -1.74 12.31 6.35
CA ALA A 95 -1.30 12.03 4.99
C ALA A 95 -1.66 13.14 3.99
N GLY A 96 -2.48 14.13 4.38
CA GLY A 96 -2.91 15.23 3.52
C GLY A 96 -3.86 14.80 2.39
N VAL A 97 -4.63 13.72 2.60
CA VAL A 97 -5.49 13.11 1.56
C VAL A 97 -6.99 13.24 1.82
N GLU A 98 -7.40 13.63 3.03
CA GLU A 98 -8.81 13.65 3.44
C GLU A 98 -9.70 14.48 2.51
N ASP A 99 -9.27 15.71 2.18
CA ASP A 99 -10.08 16.68 1.43
C ASP A 99 -9.99 16.54 -0.10
N ASP A 100 -9.22 15.57 -0.61
CA ASP A 100 -9.04 15.33 -2.04
C ASP A 100 -9.42 13.89 -2.38
N PRO A 101 -10.64 13.65 -2.91
CA PRO A 101 -11.12 12.30 -3.24
C PRO A 101 -10.20 11.52 -4.16
N GLY A 102 -9.51 12.19 -5.10
CA GLY A 102 -8.55 11.54 -5.99
C GLY A 102 -7.31 11.07 -5.23
N LYS A 103 -6.72 11.93 -4.40
CA LYS A 103 -5.59 11.56 -3.53
C LYS A 103 -5.97 10.49 -2.51
N LEU A 104 -7.16 10.57 -1.91
CA LEU A 104 -7.67 9.57 -0.99
C LEU A 104 -7.77 8.20 -1.67
N LEU A 105 -8.37 8.12 -2.86
CA LEU A 105 -8.51 6.86 -3.59
C LEU A 105 -7.15 6.29 -3.99
N HIS A 106 -6.20 7.11 -4.47
CA HIS A 106 -4.84 6.64 -4.75
C HIS A 106 -4.12 6.15 -3.49
N PHE A 107 -4.31 6.82 -2.35
CA PHE A 107 -3.74 6.40 -1.07
C PHE A 107 -4.33 5.05 -0.61
N LEU A 108 -5.65 4.88 -0.69
CA LEU A 108 -6.32 3.62 -0.36
C LEU A 108 -5.95 2.49 -1.31
N GLN A 109 -5.82 2.76 -2.62
CA GLN A 109 -5.31 1.81 -3.60
C GLN A 109 -3.91 1.33 -3.20
N TRP A 110 -3.01 2.27 -2.88
CA TRP A 110 -1.65 1.96 -2.46
C TRP A 110 -1.64 1.11 -1.17
N ARG A 111 -2.48 1.43 -0.17
CA ARG A 111 -2.60 0.62 1.06
C ARG A 111 -3.05 -0.80 0.76
N ALA A 112 -4.08 -0.97 -0.07
CA ALA A 112 -4.59 -2.30 -0.44
C ALA A 112 -3.53 -3.15 -1.16
N LEU A 113 -2.74 -2.54 -2.07
CA LEU A 113 -1.68 -3.23 -2.80
C LEU A 113 -0.62 -3.84 -1.88
N ARG A 114 -0.25 -3.15 -0.79
CA ARG A 114 0.80 -3.59 0.14
C ARG A 114 0.47 -4.89 0.87
N VAL A 115 -0.81 -5.20 1.05
CA VAL A 115 -1.26 -6.40 1.76
C VAL A 115 -1.01 -7.67 0.92
N ALA A 116 -1.12 -7.57 -0.41
CA ALA A 116 -1.09 -8.73 -1.28
C ALA A 116 0.30 -9.41 -1.38
N GLY A 117 1.39 -8.66 -1.29
CA GLY A 117 2.76 -9.19 -1.40
C GLY A 117 3.12 -10.16 -0.26
N PRO A 118 3.10 -9.71 1.00
CA PRO A 118 3.39 -10.56 2.16
C PRO A 118 2.49 -11.79 2.24
N LEU A 119 1.19 -11.65 1.91
CA LEU A 119 0.26 -12.78 1.91
C LEU A 119 0.62 -13.85 0.88
N ARG A 120 1.14 -13.47 -0.30
CA ARG A 120 1.67 -14.43 -1.28
C ARG A 120 2.91 -15.14 -0.76
N VAL A 121 3.79 -14.45 -0.03
CA VAL A 121 4.96 -15.08 0.60
C VAL A 121 4.51 -16.10 1.65
N ILE A 122 3.53 -15.74 2.50
CA ILE A 122 2.93 -16.66 3.47
C ILE A 122 2.33 -17.88 2.76
N ALA A 123 1.60 -17.68 1.67
CA ALA A 123 0.99 -18.75 0.88
C ALA A 123 1.99 -19.71 0.21
N GLN A 124 3.28 -19.39 0.16
CA GLN A 124 4.32 -20.33 -0.29
C GLN A 124 4.59 -21.43 0.74
N ASN A 125 4.24 -21.21 2.02
CA ASN A 125 4.28 -22.27 3.02
C ASN A 125 3.12 -23.25 2.78
N ARG A 126 3.41 -24.55 2.68
CA ARG A 126 2.38 -25.57 2.45
C ARG A 126 1.48 -25.81 3.66
N GLU A 127 1.87 -25.35 4.84
CA GLU A 127 1.14 -25.58 6.09
C GLU A 127 0.02 -24.57 6.36
N VAL A 128 -0.01 -23.42 5.67
CA VAL A 128 -0.95 -22.31 5.99
C VAL A 128 -2.31 -22.39 5.29
N GLY A 129 -2.54 -23.46 4.50
CA GLY A 129 -3.79 -23.66 3.76
C GLY A 129 -4.05 -22.59 2.68
N PRO A 130 -5.27 -22.54 2.10
CA PRO A 130 -5.58 -21.66 0.97
C PRO A 130 -5.92 -20.21 1.36
N LEU A 131 -6.15 -19.93 2.65
CA LEU A 131 -6.67 -18.63 3.11
C LEU A 131 -5.72 -17.45 2.87
N PRO A 132 -4.39 -17.55 3.09
CA PRO A 132 -3.49 -16.44 2.77
C PRO A 132 -3.50 -16.07 1.29
N LEU A 133 -3.61 -17.06 0.39
CA LEU A 133 -3.71 -16.81 -1.04
C LEU A 133 -5.06 -16.18 -1.41
N ALA A 134 -6.16 -16.61 -0.78
CA ALA A 134 -7.47 -15.97 -0.93
C ALA A 134 -7.41 -14.48 -0.58
N ALA A 135 -6.82 -14.15 0.58
CA ALA A 135 -6.66 -12.78 1.04
C ALA A 135 -5.75 -11.95 0.11
N ALA A 136 -4.68 -12.54 -0.43
CA ALA A 136 -3.81 -11.86 -1.40
C ALA A 136 -4.56 -11.47 -2.67
N HIS A 137 -5.39 -12.39 -3.19
CA HIS A 137 -6.23 -12.15 -4.35
C HIS A 137 -7.33 -11.10 -4.08
N ALA A 138 -7.95 -11.13 -2.89
CA ALA A 138 -8.91 -10.12 -2.50
C ALA A 138 -8.30 -8.71 -2.44
N ALA A 139 -7.09 -8.59 -1.86
CA ALA A 139 -6.34 -7.33 -1.82
C ALA A 139 -5.99 -6.81 -3.23
N GLU A 140 -5.60 -7.71 -4.15
CA GLU A 140 -5.37 -7.34 -5.55
C GLU A 140 -6.65 -6.90 -6.27
N GLY A 141 -7.77 -7.59 -6.05
CA GLY A 141 -9.06 -7.18 -6.61
C GLY A 141 -9.48 -5.80 -6.12
N LEU A 142 -9.36 -5.56 -4.82
CA LEU A 142 -9.71 -4.29 -4.19
C LEU A 142 -8.86 -3.13 -4.73
N GLN A 143 -7.53 -3.27 -4.77
CA GLN A 143 -6.68 -2.18 -5.24
C GLN A 143 -6.99 -1.78 -6.69
N ARG A 144 -7.33 -2.74 -7.56
CA ARG A 144 -7.71 -2.46 -8.96
C ARG A 144 -9.02 -1.70 -9.04
N ILE A 145 -10.03 -2.10 -8.27
CA ILE A 145 -11.33 -1.41 -8.23
C ILE A 145 -11.14 0.03 -7.73
N VAL A 146 -10.40 0.22 -6.65
CA VAL A 146 -10.11 1.55 -6.09
C VAL A 146 -9.32 2.40 -7.09
N GLY A 147 -8.36 1.82 -7.82
CA GLY A 147 -7.63 2.52 -8.89
C GLY A 147 -8.54 3.00 -10.02
N VAL A 148 -9.50 2.18 -10.44
CA VAL A 148 -10.52 2.60 -11.44
C VAL A 148 -11.40 3.72 -10.90
N CYS A 149 -11.77 3.69 -9.61
CA CYS A 149 -12.47 4.80 -8.97
C CYS A 149 -11.63 6.08 -8.96
N ALA A 150 -10.33 5.98 -8.65
CA ALA A 150 -9.41 7.12 -8.64
C ALA A 150 -9.29 7.77 -10.03
N GLU A 151 -9.13 6.96 -11.07
CA GLU A 151 -9.10 7.45 -12.46
C GLU A 151 -10.41 8.15 -12.85
N GLY A 152 -11.55 7.67 -12.33
CA GLY A 152 -12.85 8.32 -12.53
C GLY A 152 -13.00 9.69 -11.88
N GLN A 153 -12.16 10.04 -10.90
CA GLN A 153 -12.14 11.37 -10.28
C GLN A 153 -11.31 12.40 -11.06
N ASN A 154 -10.54 11.97 -12.06
CA ASN A 154 -9.67 12.87 -12.80
C ASN A 154 -10.48 13.69 -13.83
N GLN A 155 -10.94 14.87 -13.43
CA GLN A 155 -11.75 15.78 -14.26
C GLN A 155 -10.96 16.50 -15.38
N GLY A 156 -9.67 16.17 -15.55
CA GLY A 156 -8.78 16.75 -16.55
C GLY A 156 -8.81 16.05 -17.92
N TYR A 157 -7.71 16.17 -18.66
CA TYR A 157 -7.54 15.47 -19.94
C TYR A 157 -7.50 13.95 -19.70
N VAL A 158 -8.58 13.28 -20.08
CA VAL A 158 -8.62 11.82 -20.15
C VAL A 158 -7.92 11.39 -21.44
N SER A 159 -6.78 10.72 -21.31
CA SER A 159 -6.11 10.09 -22.44
C SER A 159 -7.10 9.15 -23.17
N PRO A 160 -7.12 9.11 -24.51
CA PRO A 160 -7.95 8.17 -25.27
C PRO A 160 -7.77 6.70 -24.87
N GLU A 161 -6.63 6.35 -24.26
CA GLU A 161 -6.34 5.00 -23.79
C GLU A 161 -6.95 4.67 -22.42
N THR A 162 -7.39 5.67 -21.65
CA THR A 162 -7.90 5.49 -20.28
C THR A 162 -9.07 4.52 -20.21
N PRO A 163 -10.12 4.58 -21.06
CA PRO A 163 -11.19 3.59 -21.03
C PRO A 163 -10.72 2.15 -21.28
N GLY A 164 -9.71 1.98 -22.14
CA GLY A 164 -9.10 0.68 -22.41
C GLY A 164 -8.40 0.10 -21.18
N ARG A 165 -7.61 0.93 -20.48
CA ARG A 165 -6.94 0.56 -19.23
C ARG A 165 -7.93 0.25 -18.11
N MET A 166 -8.93 1.12 -17.88
CA MET A 166 -9.97 0.88 -16.87
C MET A 166 -10.71 -0.44 -17.10
N LYS A 167 -11.04 -0.76 -18.36
CA LYS A 167 -11.66 -2.05 -18.71
C LYS A 167 -10.75 -3.23 -18.42
N ALA A 168 -9.45 -3.11 -18.71
CA ALA A 168 -8.48 -4.15 -18.39
C ALA A 168 -8.34 -4.35 -16.88
N ASP A 169 -8.28 -3.27 -16.10
CA ASP A 169 -8.20 -3.34 -14.65
C ASP A 169 -9.46 -3.95 -14.02
N LEU A 170 -10.65 -3.61 -14.51
CA LEU A 170 -11.90 -4.24 -14.06
C LEU A 170 -11.95 -5.74 -14.37
N LYS A 171 -11.43 -6.17 -15.53
CA LYS A 171 -11.33 -7.61 -15.85
C LYS A 171 -10.36 -8.32 -14.91
N ALA A 172 -9.18 -7.76 -14.69
CA ALA A 172 -8.18 -8.32 -13.78
C ALA A 172 -8.67 -8.32 -12.33
N ALA A 173 -9.42 -7.29 -11.90
CA ALA A 173 -10.04 -7.24 -10.58
C ALA A 173 -11.05 -8.38 -10.42
N ARG A 174 -11.91 -8.60 -11.42
CA ARG A 174 -12.89 -9.69 -11.40
C ARG A 174 -12.20 -11.04 -11.31
N GLU A 175 -11.15 -11.27 -12.10
CA GLU A 175 -10.38 -12.51 -12.05
C GLU A 175 -9.75 -12.75 -10.68
N ALA A 176 -9.12 -11.72 -10.10
CA ALA A 176 -8.56 -11.81 -8.76
C ALA A 176 -9.64 -12.15 -7.71
N LEU A 177 -10.81 -11.48 -7.75
CA LEU A 177 -11.90 -11.77 -6.81
C LEU A 177 -12.50 -13.17 -7.01
N THR A 178 -12.57 -13.68 -8.24
CA THR A 178 -12.94 -15.08 -8.50
C THR A 178 -11.95 -16.04 -7.84
N ASN A 179 -10.64 -15.83 -8.04
CA ASN A 179 -9.62 -16.68 -7.42
C ASN A 179 -9.66 -16.61 -5.89
N ALA A 180 -9.96 -15.43 -5.31
CA ALA A 180 -10.15 -15.28 -3.87
C ALA A 180 -11.32 -16.14 -3.38
N ARG A 181 -12.46 -16.05 -4.05
CA ARG A 181 -13.64 -16.88 -3.76
C ARG A 181 -13.34 -18.37 -3.87
N ASP A 182 -12.69 -18.80 -4.95
CA ASP A 182 -12.41 -20.22 -5.17
C ASP A 182 -11.52 -20.81 -4.05
N ASN A 183 -10.55 -20.04 -3.55
CA ASN A 183 -9.74 -20.45 -2.40
C ASN A 183 -10.54 -20.51 -1.08
N LEU A 184 -11.53 -19.64 -0.89
CA LEU A 184 -12.47 -19.75 0.24
C LEU A 184 -13.32 -21.02 0.13
N ASP A 185 -13.84 -21.30 -1.07
CA ASP A 185 -14.65 -22.49 -1.35
C ASP A 185 -13.85 -23.79 -1.08
N ILE A 186 -12.53 -23.81 -1.39
CA ILE A 186 -11.64 -24.92 -1.00
C ILE A 186 -11.59 -25.09 0.52
N MET A 187 -11.37 -24.01 1.28
CA MET A 187 -11.29 -24.09 2.75
C MET A 187 -12.62 -24.56 3.37
N LEU A 188 -13.75 -24.06 2.87
CA LEU A 188 -15.07 -24.48 3.34
C LEU A 188 -15.30 -25.98 3.10
N ASN A 189 -14.87 -26.51 1.95
CA ASN A 189 -14.95 -27.94 1.66
C ASN A 189 -14.05 -28.77 2.59
N MET A 190 -12.83 -28.32 2.88
CA MET A 190 -11.93 -29.00 3.83
C MET A 190 -12.52 -29.04 5.24
N LEU A 191 -13.11 -27.93 5.70
CA LEU A 191 -13.77 -27.85 7.00
C LEU A 191 -14.96 -28.82 7.07
N LYS A 192 -15.82 -28.84 6.04
CA LYS A 192 -16.94 -29.77 5.97
C LYS A 192 -16.49 -31.23 6.03
N GLN A 193 -15.46 -31.61 5.26
CA GLN A 193 -14.90 -32.96 5.30
C GLN A 193 -14.36 -33.32 6.69
N THR A 194 -13.75 -32.35 7.38
CA THR A 194 -13.25 -32.54 8.74
C THR A 194 -14.41 -32.77 9.72
N GLU A 195 -15.48 -31.97 9.65
CA GLU A 195 -16.66 -32.17 10.48
C GLU A 195 -17.29 -33.55 10.26
N ASP A 196 -17.36 -34.02 9.01
CA ASP A 196 -17.94 -35.31 8.66
C ASP A 196 -17.09 -36.50 9.16
N LEU A 197 -15.78 -36.31 9.38
CA LEU A 197 -14.89 -37.33 9.97
C LEU A 197 -15.04 -37.48 11.49
N PHE A 198 -15.57 -36.47 12.17
CA PHE A 198 -15.73 -36.43 13.63
C PHE A 198 -17.19 -36.53 14.09
N LYS A 199 -18.13 -36.79 13.17
CA LYS A 199 -19.54 -37.14 13.46
C LYS A 199 -19.72 -38.66 13.41
#